data_AF-W6TXA8-F1
#
_entry.id   AF-W6TXA8-F1
#
_cell.length_a   1.000
_cell.length_b   1.000
_cell.length_c   1.000
_cell.angle_alpha   90.00
_cell.angle_beta   90.00
_cell.angle_gamma   90.00
#
_symmetry.space_group_name_H-M   'P 1'
#
loop_
_entity.id
_entity.type
_entity.pdbx_description
1 polymer ?
#
loop_
_entity_poly.entity_id
_entity_poly.type
_entity_poly.pdbx_seq_one_letter_code
_entity_poly.pdbx_strand_id
1 'polypeptide(L)' 'MSAAKKIDIPWLILHGDDDVNVSFSVAQQLAQKQLKAKILKIEGANHVYGASHPYTSASLPEHLQQVVENTFRFISL' A
#
# COMPACT_ATOMS: atom_id res chain seq x y z
N MET A 1 7.10 16.02 1.14
CA MET A 1 6.75 15.17 2.31
C MET A 1 6.20 15.95 3.53
N SER A 2 6.07 17.28 3.52
CA SER A 2 5.62 18.03 4.71
C SER A 2 4.18 17.74 5.13
N ALA A 3 3.30 17.36 4.20
CA ALA A 3 1.92 16.99 4.49
C ALA A 3 1.81 15.70 5.33
N ALA A 4 2.68 14.70 5.07
CA ALA A 4 2.72 13.44 5.82
C ALA A 4 2.93 13.66 7.32
N LYS A 5 3.74 14.66 7.70
CA LYS A 5 3.97 15.02 9.12
C LYS A 5 2.69 15.48 9.84
N LYS A 6 1.70 15.99 9.09
CA LYS A 6 0.46 16.56 9.64
C LYS A 6 -0.61 15.51 9.92
N ILE A 7 -0.42 14.26 9.48
CA ILE A 7 -1.37 13.18 9.74
C ILE A 7 -1.19 12.75 11.18
N ASP A 8 -2.23 12.87 12.00
CA ASP A 8 -2.21 12.63 13.44
C ASP A 8 -3.05 11.43 13.87
N ILE A 9 -3.71 10.78 12.92
CA ILE A 9 -4.46 9.53 13.09
C ILE A 9 -3.61 8.32 12.67
N PRO A 10 -3.97 7.08 13.09
CA PRO A 10 -3.42 5.88 12.49
C PRO A 10 -3.59 5.91 10.97
N TRP A 11 -2.54 5.57 10.24
CA TRP A 11 -2.53 5.57 8.77
C TRP A 11 -1.67 4.42 8.26
N LEU A 12 -2.21 3.70 7.28
CA LEU A 12 -1.58 2.54 6.64
C LEU A 12 -1.08 2.92 5.25
N ILE A 13 0.15 2.52 4.93
CA ILE A 13 0.78 2.67 3.62
C ILE A 13 1.07 1.26 3.09
N LEU A 14 0.41 0.85 2.02
CA LEU A 14 0.67 -0.39 1.29
C LEU A 14 1.28 -0.01 -0.06
N HIS A 15 2.40 -0.63 -0.42
CA HIS A 15 3.12 -0.28 -1.66
C HIS A 15 3.79 -1.51 -2.26
N GLY A 16 3.61 -1.71 -3.57
CA GLY A 16 4.27 -2.78 -4.32
C GLY A 16 5.68 -2.40 -4.70
N ASP A 17 6.68 -3.23 -4.39
CA ASP A 17 8.09 -2.87 -4.60
C ASP A 17 8.60 -3.08 -6.03
N ASP A 18 7.82 -3.77 -6.87
CA ASP A 18 8.02 -3.86 -8.32
C ASP A 18 7.24 -2.77 -9.09
N ASP A 19 6.73 -1.74 -8.41
CA ASP A 19 6.17 -0.57 -9.08
C ASP A 19 7.29 0.24 -9.78
N VAL A 20 7.36 0.06 -11.10
CA VAL A 20 8.32 0.74 -11.98
C VAL A 20 8.09 2.25 -12.07
N ASN A 21 6.92 2.74 -11.71
CA ASN A 21 6.58 4.17 -11.78
C ASN A 21 6.96 4.90 -10.49
N VAL A 22 6.86 4.21 -9.34
CA VAL A 22 7.13 4.80 -8.02
C VAL A 22 7.85 3.80 -7.14
N SER A 23 9.13 4.09 -6.82
CA SER A 23 9.91 3.20 -5.95
C SER A 23 9.32 3.09 -4.54
N PHE A 24 9.46 1.92 -3.93
CA PHE A 24 9.07 1.66 -2.53
C PHE A 24 9.71 2.65 -1.53
N SER A 25 10.86 3.23 -1.87
CA SER A 25 11.51 4.24 -1.04
C SER A 25 10.65 5.49 -0.78
N VAL A 26 9.71 5.81 -1.68
CA VAL A 26 8.76 6.92 -1.49
C VAL A 26 7.80 6.61 -0.34
N ALA A 27 7.28 5.38 -0.26
CA ALA A 27 6.46 4.92 0.85
C ALA A 27 7.24 4.95 2.17
N GLN A 28 8.52 4.52 2.15
CA GLN A 28 9.39 4.59 3.33
C GLN A 28 9.60 6.04 3.80
N GLN A 29 9.83 6.98 2.88
CA GLN A 29 9.98 8.40 3.20
C GLN A 29 8.71 9.00 3.82
N LEU A 30 7.52 8.59 3.34
CA LEU A 30 6.24 8.98 3.94
C LEU A 30 6.12 8.46 5.37
N ALA A 31 6.38 7.17 5.59
CA ALA A 31 6.30 6.54 6.90
C ALA A 31 7.28 7.18 7.91
N GLN A 32 8.51 7.50 7.47
CA GLN A 32 9.50 8.19 8.30
C GLN A 32 9.07 9.60 8.74
N LYS A 33 8.10 10.22 8.07
CA LYS A 33 7.60 11.56 8.45
C LYS A 33 6.57 11.53 9.58
N GLN A 34 5.97 10.39 9.89
CA GLN A 34 4.97 10.29 10.95
C GLN A 34 5.01 8.90 11.61
N LEU A 35 5.36 8.87 12.90
CA LEU A 35 5.56 7.64 13.67
C LEU A 35 4.31 6.76 13.81
N LYS A 36 3.11 7.33 13.62
CA LYS A 36 1.86 6.55 13.58
C LYS A 36 1.67 5.76 12.26
N ALA A 37 2.60 5.87 11.32
CA ALA A 37 2.57 5.14 10.06
C ALA A 37 2.78 3.65 10.29
N LYS A 38 1.88 2.85 9.73
CA LYS A 38 2.19 1.47 9.40
C LYS A 38 2.52 1.42 7.93
N ILE A 39 3.69 0.88 7.60
CA ILE A 39 4.08 0.63 6.21
C ILE A 39 4.19 -0.88 6.01
N LEU A 40 3.60 -1.36 4.94
CA LEU A 40 3.78 -2.72 4.48
C LEU A 40 4.19 -2.71 3.02
N LYS A 41 5.19 -3.52 2.72
CA LYS A 41 5.58 -3.82 1.35
C LYS A 41 4.73 -4.98 0.85
N ILE A 42 4.21 -4.89 -0.36
CA ILE A 42 3.62 -6.01 -1.09
C ILE A 42 4.68 -6.52 -2.06
N GLU A 43 5.43 -7.53 -1.64
CA GLU A 43 6.60 -8.04 -2.36
C GLU A 43 6.22 -8.51 -3.77
N GLY A 44 6.97 -8.07 -4.79
CA GLY A 44 6.74 -8.42 -6.20
C GLY A 44 5.52 -7.74 -6.84
N ALA A 45 4.82 -6.86 -6.11
CA ALA A 45 3.64 -6.20 -6.65
C ALA A 45 3.99 -4.97 -7.49
N ASN A 46 3.30 -4.85 -8.61
CA ASN A 46 3.34 -3.68 -9.47
C ASN A 46 2.40 -2.56 -8.97
N HIS A 47 2.35 -1.45 -9.71
CA HIS A 47 1.54 -0.27 -9.41
C HIS A 47 0.04 -0.56 -9.14
N VAL A 48 -0.52 -1.58 -9.81
CA VAL A 48 -1.95 -1.92 -9.75
C VAL A 48 -2.21 -3.21 -8.96
N TYR A 49 -1.21 -3.75 -8.28
CA TYR A 49 -1.31 -4.98 -7.48
C TYR A 49 -1.85 -6.17 -8.29
N GLY A 50 -1.47 -6.25 -9.58
CA GLY A 50 -1.93 -7.28 -10.51
C GLY A 50 -3.36 -7.10 -11.04
N ALA A 51 -4.05 -6.02 -10.69
CA ALA A 51 -5.35 -5.69 -11.27
C ALA A 51 -5.22 -5.25 -12.74
N SER A 52 -6.34 -5.24 -13.46
CA SER A 52 -6.41 -4.90 -14.87
C SER A 52 -7.72 -4.19 -15.22
N HIS A 53 -7.76 -3.56 -16.40
CA HIS A 53 -9.00 -3.05 -16.98
C HIS A 53 -9.12 -3.51 -18.45
N PRO A 54 -10.22 -4.18 -18.85
CA PRO A 54 -11.35 -4.58 -18.01
C PRO A 54 -10.95 -5.68 -17.01
N TYR A 55 -11.58 -5.65 -15.85
CA TYR A 55 -11.39 -6.69 -14.83
C TYR A 55 -12.45 -7.78 -15.03
N THR A 56 -12.05 -8.91 -15.61
CA THR A 56 -12.98 -10.00 -15.98
C THR A 56 -12.85 -11.25 -15.10
N SER A 57 -11.86 -11.28 -14.22
CA SER A 57 -11.65 -12.39 -13.28
C SER A 57 -12.74 -12.39 -12.20
N ALA A 58 -13.15 -13.58 -11.78
CA ALA A 58 -14.07 -13.77 -10.65
C ALA A 58 -13.40 -13.62 -9.28
N SER A 59 -12.07 -13.75 -9.22
CA SER A 59 -11.26 -13.69 -7.99
C SER A 59 -10.21 -12.59 -8.09
N LEU A 60 -9.94 -11.90 -6.98
CA LEU A 60 -8.88 -10.90 -6.88
C LEU A 60 -7.50 -11.50 -7.23
N PRO A 61 -6.59 -10.72 -7.85
CA PRO A 61 -5.20 -11.15 -7.99
C PRO A 61 -4.55 -11.24 -6.61
N GLU A 62 -3.56 -12.10 -6.46
CA GLU A 62 -2.91 -12.40 -5.18
C GLU A 62 -2.44 -11.14 -4.44
N HIS A 63 -1.74 -10.23 -5.12
CA HIS A 63 -1.26 -8.99 -4.50
C HIS A 63 -2.39 -8.06 -4.06
N LEU A 64 -3.48 -7.95 -4.84
CA LEU A 64 -4.64 -7.15 -4.44
C LEU A 64 -5.38 -7.80 -3.26
N GLN A 65 -5.45 -9.13 -3.23
CA GLN A 65 -6.00 -9.87 -2.08
C GLN A 65 -5.20 -9.55 -0.82
N GLN A 66 -3.87 -9.56 -0.88
CA GLN A 66 -3.02 -9.15 0.24
C GLN A 66 -3.29 -7.70 0.67
N VAL A 67 -3.47 -6.78 -0.28
CA VAL A 67 -3.82 -5.37 0.01
C VAL A 67 -5.15 -5.28 0.77
N VAL A 68 -6.18 -6.01 0.31
CA VAL A 68 -7.51 -6.04 0.94
C VAL A 68 -7.44 -6.61 2.35
N GLU A 69 -6.75 -7.73 2.54
CA GLU A 69 -6.61 -8.36 3.86
C GLU A 69 -5.87 -7.47 4.86
N ASN A 70 -4.78 -6.82 4.44
CA ASN A 70 -4.04 -5.90 5.30
C ASN A 70 -4.85 -4.64 5.62
N THR A 71 -5.63 -4.15 4.65
CA THR A 71 -6.57 -3.05 4.88
C THR A 71 -7.63 -3.45 5.90
N PHE A 72 -8.26 -4.62 5.74
CA PHE A 72 -9.28 -5.10 6.66
C PHE A 72 -8.75 -5.29 8.07
N ARG A 73 -7.55 -5.89 8.20
CA ARG A 73 -6.86 -6.03 9.50
C ARG A 73 -6.55 -4.68 10.12
N PHE A 74 -6.22 -3.66 9.34
CA PHE A 74 -5.88 -2.34 9.87
C PHE A 74 -7.10 -1.58 10.40
N ILE A 75 -8.24 -1.63 9.69
CA ILE A 75 -9.45 -0.87 10.05
C ILE A 75 -10.31 -1.54 11.13
N SER A 76 -10.13 -2.85 11.34
CA SER A 76 -10.89 -3.61 12.34
C SER A 76 -10.22 -3.63 13.73
N LEU A 77 -9.08 -2.94 13.89
CA LEU A 77 -8.36 -2.72 15.14
C LEU A 77 -8.85 -1.43 15.82
#